data_AF-A0A9E5YA77-F1
#
_entry.id   AF-A0A9E5YA77-F1
#
_cell.length_a   1.000
_cell.length_b   1.000
_cell.length_c   1.000
_cell.angle_alpha   90.00
_cell.angle_beta   90.00
_cell.angle_gamma   90.00
#
_symmetry.space_group_name_H-M   'P 1'
#
loop_
_entity.id
_entity.type
_entity.pdbx_description
1 polymer ?
#
loop_
_entity_poly.entity_id
_entity_poly.type
_entity_poly.pdbx_seq_one_letter_code
_entity_poly.pdbx_strand_id
1 'polypeptide(L)' 'MGNRFWKGKKVLVTGHEGFLGSWLSKMLMEEGASLIGLDIVYNRPKSILKGLRKNMVCIKGDVRGLKC' A
#
# COMPACT_ATOMS: atom_id res chain seq x y z
N MET A 1 19.47 -10.32 15.70
CA MET A 1 19.12 -10.77 14.34
C MET A 1 17.64 -10.53 14.12
N GLY A 2 17.33 -9.89 12.99
CA GLY A 2 16.13 -9.06 12.79
C GLY A 2 14.80 -9.78 12.99
N ASN A 3 13.98 -9.23 13.87
CA ASN A 3 12.59 -9.61 14.01
C ASN A 3 11.84 -9.13 12.76
N ARG A 4 11.67 -9.99 11.75
CA ARG A 4 10.93 -9.67 10.50
C ARG A 4 9.44 -9.64 10.77
N PHE A 5 9.01 -8.76 11.67
CA PHE A 5 7.64 -8.71 12.18
C PHE A 5 6.61 -8.64 11.04
N TRP A 6 6.91 -7.89 9.98
CA TRP A 6 6.00 -7.69 8.85
C TRP A 6 5.98 -8.82 7.83
N LYS A 7 7.01 -9.69 7.81
CA LYS A 7 7.14 -10.72 6.78
C LYS A 7 5.94 -11.67 6.81
N GLY A 8 5.27 -11.80 5.66
CA GLY A 8 4.11 -12.67 5.47
C GLY A 8 2.81 -12.15 6.09
N LYS A 9 2.81 -11.02 6.81
CA LYS A 9 1.57 -10.42 7.32
C LYS A 9 0.81 -9.75 6.18
N LYS A 10 -0.52 -9.88 6.19
CA LYS A 10 -1.41 -9.11 5.32
C LYS A 10 -1.65 -7.74 5.94
N VAL A 11 -1.38 -6.68 5.20
CA VAL A 11 -1.50 -5.30 5.68
C VAL A 11 -2.35 -4.50 4.71
N LEU A 12 -3.39 -3.84 5.22
CA LEU A 12 -4.21 -2.88 4.48
C LEU A 12 -3.68 -1.47 4.73
N VAL A 13 -3.35 -0.74 3.66
CA VAL A 13 -2.96 0.68 3.71
C VAL A 13 -3.98 1.52 2.96
N THR A 14 -4.65 2.42 3.67
CA THR A 14 -5.55 3.42 3.08
C THR A 14 -4.76 4.67 2.70
N GLY A 15 -5.02 5.25 1.53
CA GLY A 15 -4.21 6.34 1.00
C GLY A 15 -2.84 5.89 0.48
N HIS A 16 -2.70 4.62 0.06
CA HIS A 16 -1.42 4.02 -0.33
C HIS A 16 -0.72 4.71 -1.52
N GLU A 17 -1.43 5.47 -2.35
CA GLU A 17 -0.85 6.25 -3.46
C GLU A 17 -0.48 7.68 -3.05
N GLY A 18 -0.83 8.11 -1.83
CA GLY A 18 -0.45 9.41 -1.27
C GLY A 18 1.04 9.53 -0.98
N PHE A 19 1.49 10.73 -0.60
CA PHE A 19 2.91 10.99 -0.31
C PHE A 19 3.43 10.05 0.80
N LEU A 20 2.89 10.12 2.00
CA LEU A 20 3.30 9.25 3.11
C LEU A 20 2.90 7.78 2.88
N GLY A 21 1.71 7.55 2.35
CA GLY A 21 1.19 6.20 2.12
C GLY A 21 2.04 5.40 1.14
N SER A 22 2.60 6.04 0.11
CA SER A 22 3.46 5.38 -0.87
C SER A 22 4.81 4.97 -0.28
N TRP A 23 5.41 5.79 0.59
CA TRP A 23 6.62 5.44 1.35
C TRP A 23 6.38 4.31 2.34
N LEU A 24 5.29 4.39 3.12
CA LEU A 24 4.90 3.32 4.05
C LEU A 24 4.68 2.00 3.30
N SER A 25 3.96 2.06 2.18
CA SER A 25 3.68 0.89 1.33
C SER A 25 4.96 0.25 0.81
N LYS A 26 5.91 1.06 0.32
CA LYS A 26 7.21 0.58 -0.14
C LYS A 26 7.97 -0.12 0.98
N MET A 27 8.10 0.51 2.14
CA MET A 27 8.81 -0.06 3.30
C MET A 27 8.19 -1.39 3.75
N LEU A 28 6.86 -1.46 3.86
CA LEU A 28 6.17 -2.70 4.24
C LEU A 28 6.40 -3.84 3.24
N MET A 29 6.41 -3.53 1.94
CA MET A 29 6.74 -4.52 0.90
C MET A 29 8.21 -4.98 0.98
N GLU A 30 9.15 -4.06 1.23
CA GLU A 30 10.58 -4.38 1.41
C GLU A 30 10.81 -5.28 2.65
N GLU A 31 10.02 -5.09 3.71
CA GLU A 31 9.99 -5.96 4.90
C GLU A 31 9.26 -7.30 4.66
N GLY A 32 8.71 -7.51 3.46
CA GLY A 32 8.07 -8.77 3.04
C GLY A 32 6.60 -8.91 3.46
N ALA A 33 5.91 -7.82 3.76
CA ALA A 33 4.46 -7.84 3.97
C ALA A 33 3.69 -8.08 2.66
N SER A 34 2.54 -8.73 2.76
CA SER A 34 1.55 -8.82 1.68
C SER A 34 0.63 -7.61 1.75
N LEU A 35 0.83 -6.66 0.84
CA LEU A 35 0.17 -5.36 0.91
C LEU A 35 -1.13 -5.33 0.09
N ILE A 36 -2.17 -4.75 0.70
CA ILE A 36 -3.41 -4.36 0.05
C ILE A 36 -3.52 -2.84 0.20
N GLY A 37 -3.61 -2.12 -0.90
CA GLY A 37 -3.74 -0.68 -0.92
C GLY A 37 -5.16 -0.25 -1.25
N LEU A 38 -5.75 0.64 -0.46
CA LEU A 38 -7.00 1.33 -0.77
C LEU A 38 -6.69 2.79 -1.07
N ASP A 39 -7.14 3.35 -2.18
CA ASP A 39 -7.01 4.81 -2.45
C ASP A 39 -8.14 5.28 -3.37
N ILE A 40 -8.43 6.58 -3.31
CA ILE A 40 -9.39 7.24 -4.20
C ILE A 40 -8.84 7.40 -5.62
N VAL A 41 -7.51 7.49 -5.75
CA VAL A 41 -6.81 7.72 -7.01
C VAL A 41 -5.70 6.70 -7.19
N TYR A 42 -5.61 6.14 -8.40
CA TYR A 42 -4.51 5.28 -8.82
C TYR A 42 -3.55 5.99 -9.76
N ASN A 43 -2.34 5.43 -9.87
CA ASN A 43 -1.34 5.81 -10.87
C ASN A 43 -0.99 7.30 -10.84
N ARG A 44 -0.80 7.86 -9.63
CA ARG A 44 -0.30 9.23 -9.53
C ARG A 44 1.09 9.28 -10.19
N PRO A 45 1.33 10.21 -11.15
CA PRO A 45 2.57 10.23 -11.92
C PRO A 45 3.83 10.34 -11.05
N LYS A 46 3.71 11.01 -9.89
CA LYS A 46 4.79 11.26 -8.93
C LYS A 46 4.83 10.24 -7.77
N SER A 47 4.00 9.20 -7.78
CA SER A 47 4.04 8.17 -6.73
C SER A 47 5.30 7.32 -6.88
N ILE A 48 5.98 7.08 -5.76
CA ILE A 48 7.16 6.21 -5.70
C ILE A 48 6.82 4.73 -5.93
N LEU A 49 5.52 4.37 -5.91
CA LEU A 49 5.06 3.01 -6.19
C LEU A 49 5.01 2.71 -7.70
N LYS A 50 5.41 3.66 -8.56
CA LYS A 50 5.52 3.41 -10.01
C LYS A 50 6.40 2.19 -10.27
N GLY A 51 5.82 1.15 -10.87
CA GLY A 51 6.49 -0.13 -11.14
C GLY A 51 6.45 -1.16 -10.01
N LEU A 52 6.11 -0.75 -8.77
CA LEU A 52 5.96 -1.64 -7.61
C LEU A 52 4.52 -2.11 -7.40
N ARG A 53 3.52 -1.42 -7.99
CA ARG A 53 2.08 -1.76 -7.87
C ARG A 53 1.75 -3.20 -8.27
N LYS A 54 2.51 -3.78 -9.20
CA LYS A 54 2.35 -5.18 -9.62
C LYS A 54 2.59 -6.20 -8.48
N ASN A 55 3.25 -5.79 -7.41
CA ASN A 55 3.57 -6.63 -6.25
C ASN A 55 2.55 -6.46 -5.09
N MET A 56 1.47 -5.70 -5.29
CA MET A 56 0.44 -5.48 -4.27
C MET A 56 -0.96 -5.50 -4.90
N VAL A 57 -1.97 -5.68 -4.06
CA VAL A 57 -3.36 -5.54 -4.50
C VAL A 57 -3.77 -4.08 -4.35
N CYS A 58 -4.21 -3.44 -5.42
CA CYS A 58 -4.69 -2.06 -5.40
C CYS A 58 -6.22 -2.04 -5.54
N ILE A 59 -6.93 -1.42 -4.58
CA ILE A 59 -8.39 -1.28 -4.53
C ILE A 59 -8.76 0.20 -4.55
N LYS A 60 -9.76 0.55 -5.37
CA LYS A 60 -10.23 1.92 -5.52
C LYS A 60 -11.37 2.08 -4.54
N GLY A 61 -11.25 3.04 -3.65
CA GLY A 61 -12.31 3.26 -2.68
C GLY A 61 -12.04 4.47 -1.82
N ASP A 62 -13.12 4.98 -1.25
CA ASP A 62 -13.09 6.09 -0.31
C ASP A 62 -13.50 5.57 1.07
N VAL A 63 -12.60 5.71 2.04
CA VAL A 63 -12.86 5.33 3.43
C VAL A 63 -14.01 6.13 4.06
N ARG A 64 -14.29 7.33 3.54
CA ARG A 64 -15.36 8.21 4.06
C ARG A 64 -16.75 7.78 3.61
N GLY A 65 -16.83 6.98 2.55
CA GLY A 65 -18.07 6.57 1.90
C GLY A 65 -18.34 5.07 1.95
N LEU A 66 -17.68 4.34 2.87
CA LEU A 66 -17.88 2.90 3.06
C LEU A 66 -19.33 2.63 3.52
N LYS A 67 -20.24 2.45 2.57
CA LYS A 67 -21.47 1.69 2.78
C LYS A 67 -21.16 0.26 2.35
N CYS A 68 -21.33 -0.67 3.28
CA CYS A 68 -21.30 -2.11 3.02
C CYS A 68 -22.46 -2.51 2.10
#